data_AF-A0A4S8VN63-F1
#
_entry.id   AF-A0A4S8VN63-F1
#
_cell.length_a   1.000
_cell.length_b   1.000
_cell.length_c   1.000
_cell.angle_alpha   90.00
_cell.angle_beta   90.00
_cell.angle_gamma   90.00
#
_symmetry.space_group_name_H-M   'P 1'
#
loop_
_entity.id
_entity.type
_entity.pdbx_description
1 polymer ?
#
loop_
_entity_poly.entity_id
_entity_poly.type
_entity_poly.pdbx_seq_one_letter_code
_entity_poly.pdbx_strand_id
1 'polypeptide(L)'
;MASRNPLPNSAHDFRSHLATFAAVAGISHMTNAPDTVVGWLSIVVTTVGLTTLISQATVVTDMLDPFHNTRSVAYLGAWSQRQPQLPIYKIVKPPPLGPVLAAHHEGGFCGLETVHLSRVPQGQAGLAGWAVLLSVVHQAAIKTSRTSSADSELEKGVVEPEEGIELKDLDSGDWGNLKTTPLIHRSTSACITLNRATLMTMLALTNARPVYHHSDAAGHRVAYGCYSGQWRIDWPLGGPAIIHFEAHDSHSAGTDVYPPSFERRVVPCMELMAGIVSSESNPTFKVAFSGRKRPGRYILKFVPKGFPGAHSGHPEDALKLILDSTETDKKVEMFVGKEEQKVLAQAMDFFPWSSLSYSIHRGLRDILVAFSNSRMNRHRAELANILHNAVKKHATELEAKGWESKFVSDYMADMAAAAVSAGKGDSGDSVRVVTDIAMCIAQTSDAKKLDVTEFWTSEREILGTMDVVALVKCFILEWSTDFDYQMYHDLPLTMEFA
;
A
#
# COMPACT_ATOMS: atom_id res chain seq x y z
N MET A 1 -28.21 35.08 9.60
CA MET A 1 -28.04 35.57 10.98
C MET A 1 -26.94 34.76 11.64
N ALA A 2 -25.93 35.39 12.21
CA ALA A 2 -24.77 34.69 12.78
C ALA A 2 -24.87 34.65 14.31
N SER A 3 -24.65 33.48 14.91
CA SER A 3 -24.36 33.36 16.33
C SER A 3 -22.84 33.35 16.51
N ARG A 4 -22.29 34.39 17.15
CA ARG A 4 -20.91 34.42 17.62
C ARG A 4 -20.89 33.97 19.07
N ASN A 5 -20.27 32.84 19.36
CA ASN A 5 -19.81 32.55 20.72
C ASN A 5 -18.70 33.57 21.09
N PRO A 6 -18.69 34.11 22.32
CA PRO A 6 -17.68 35.07 22.73
C PRO A 6 -16.30 34.41 22.96
N LEU A 7 -15.24 35.18 22.73
CA LEU A 7 -13.86 34.80 23.04
C LEU A 7 -13.66 34.66 24.56
N PRO A 8 -12.78 33.76 25.03
CA PRO A 8 -12.40 33.69 26.44
C PRO A 8 -11.61 34.95 26.85
N ASN A 9 -12.00 35.54 27.99
CA ASN A 9 -11.47 36.80 28.50
C ASN A 9 -10.10 36.64 29.21
N SER A 10 -9.04 36.34 28.46
CA SER A 10 -7.67 36.20 29.00
C SER A 10 -7.16 37.46 29.75
N ALA A 11 -7.66 38.65 29.40
CA ALA A 11 -7.37 39.90 30.09
C ALA A 11 -7.95 39.97 31.53
N HIS A 12 -8.97 39.17 31.85
CA HIS A 12 -9.60 39.16 33.17
C HIS A 12 -8.84 38.26 34.15
N ASP A 13 -8.31 37.12 33.68
CA ASP A 13 -7.42 36.25 34.47
C ASP A 13 -6.08 36.93 34.77
N PHE A 14 -5.52 37.69 33.80
CA PHE A 14 -4.28 38.43 34.05
C PHE A 14 -4.42 39.44 35.20
N ARG A 15 -5.57 40.12 35.31
CA ARG A 15 -5.89 41.01 36.44
C ARG A 15 -6.15 40.26 37.74
N SER A 16 -6.80 39.09 37.66
CA SER A 16 -7.01 38.18 38.80
C SER A 16 -5.68 37.73 39.43
N HIS A 17 -4.74 37.24 38.62
CA HIS A 17 -3.44 36.79 39.11
C HIS A 17 -2.56 37.94 39.63
N LEU A 18 -2.61 39.13 39.02
CA LEU A 18 -1.94 40.33 39.55
C LEU A 18 -2.52 40.79 40.90
N ALA A 19 -3.85 40.73 41.08
CA ALA A 19 -4.49 41.04 42.36
C ALA A 19 -4.08 40.05 43.46
N THR A 20 -3.97 38.76 43.14
CA THR A 20 -3.47 37.72 44.07
C THR A 20 -2.00 37.95 44.44
N PHE A 21 -1.14 38.33 43.48
CA PHE A 21 0.25 38.71 43.77
C PHE A 21 0.36 39.94 44.68
N ALA A 22 -0.48 40.96 44.46
CA ALA A 22 -0.55 42.15 45.32
C ALA A 22 -1.04 41.81 46.74
N ALA A 23 -2.00 40.89 46.88
CA ALA A 23 -2.48 40.44 48.19
C ALA A 23 -1.39 39.70 48.99
N VAL A 24 -0.62 38.80 48.36
CA VAL A 24 0.47 38.08 49.03
C VAL A 24 1.64 39.01 49.39
N ALA A 25 2.00 39.95 48.51
CA ALA A 25 3.00 40.98 48.82
C ALA A 25 2.56 41.92 49.96
N GLY A 26 1.26 42.23 50.05
CA GLY A 26 0.69 43.04 51.14
C GLY A 26 0.73 42.35 52.50
N ILE A 27 0.56 41.02 52.55
CA ILE A 27 0.60 40.24 53.81
C ILE A 27 2.00 40.29 54.45
N SER A 28 3.07 40.24 53.65
CA SER A 28 4.45 40.37 54.15
C SER A 28 4.75 41.70 54.86
N HIS A 29 3.92 42.74 54.66
CA HIS A 29 4.11 44.04 55.27
C HIS A 29 3.37 44.25 56.60
N MET A 30 2.58 43.26 57.06
CA MET A 30 1.73 43.35 58.26
C MET A 30 1.97 42.29 59.33
N THR A 31 2.97 41.42 59.19
CA THR A 31 3.28 40.40 60.23
C THR A 31 4.74 40.44 60.66
N ASN A 32 4.99 40.70 61.94
CA ASN A 32 6.26 40.42 62.62
C ASN A 32 6.45 38.89 62.78
N ALA A 33 6.65 38.19 61.66
CA ALA A 33 7.06 36.79 61.65
C ALA A 33 8.60 36.71 61.72
N PRO A 34 9.18 35.71 62.41
CA PRO A 34 10.63 35.56 62.47
C PRO A 34 11.22 35.34 61.08
N ASP A 35 12.44 35.86 60.83
CA ASP A 35 13.07 35.97 59.50
C ASP A 35 13.07 34.66 58.68
N THR A 36 13.10 33.52 59.35
CA THR A 36 13.00 32.19 58.73
C THR A 36 11.69 32.00 57.96
N VAL A 37 10.54 32.45 58.49
CA VAL A 37 9.22 32.27 57.85
C VAL A 37 9.09 33.16 56.61
N VAL A 38 9.63 34.38 56.66
CA VAL A 38 9.68 35.30 55.51
C VAL A 38 10.59 34.74 54.41
N GLY A 39 11.73 34.13 54.79
CA GLY A 39 12.60 33.40 53.87
C GLY A 39 11.89 32.24 53.15
N TRP A 40 11.20 31.38 53.89
CA TRP A 40 10.43 30.27 53.31
C TRP A 40 9.29 30.75 52.40
N LEU A 41 8.54 31.79 52.79
CA LEU A 41 7.50 32.38 51.94
C LEU A 41 8.06 32.98 50.65
N SER A 42 9.20 33.69 50.72
CA SER A 42 9.89 34.24 49.55
C SER A 42 10.36 33.14 48.60
N ILE A 43 10.91 32.03 49.13
CA ILE A 43 11.29 30.85 48.34
C ILE A 43 10.05 30.25 47.66
N VAL A 44 8.97 29.99 48.40
CA VAL A 44 7.74 29.39 47.84
C VAL A 44 7.11 30.30 46.77
N VAL A 45 7.00 31.61 47.00
CA VAL A 45 6.48 32.56 46.00
C VAL A 45 7.39 32.63 44.77
N THR A 46 8.71 32.56 44.94
CA THR A 46 9.66 32.54 43.82
C THR A 46 9.58 31.23 43.04
N THR A 47 9.46 30.08 43.71
CA THR A 47 9.29 28.77 43.06
C THR A 47 7.96 28.68 42.32
N VAL A 48 6.85 29.09 42.94
CA VAL A 48 5.53 29.13 42.29
C VAL A 48 5.55 30.09 41.11
N GLY A 49 6.04 31.33 41.27
CA GLY A 49 6.17 32.29 40.18
C GLY A 49 7.03 31.78 39.01
N LEU A 50 8.18 31.16 39.30
CA LEU A 50 9.07 30.59 38.29
C LEU A 50 8.43 29.38 37.58
N THR A 51 7.75 28.49 38.30
CA THR A 51 7.02 27.37 37.67
C THR A 51 5.84 27.85 36.82
N THR A 52 5.11 28.89 37.23
CA THR A 52 4.05 29.50 36.42
C THR A 52 4.61 30.16 35.16
N LEU A 53 5.74 30.88 35.26
CA LEU A 53 6.41 31.48 34.10
C LEU A 53 6.96 30.41 33.14
N ILE A 54 7.55 29.33 33.66
CA ILE A 54 7.98 28.18 32.84
C ILE A 54 6.77 27.53 32.16
N SER A 55 5.65 27.36 32.86
CA SER A 55 4.40 26.81 32.29
C SER A 55 3.79 27.72 31.21
N GLN A 56 3.81 29.03 31.39
CA GLN A 56 3.34 29.97 30.36
C GLN A 56 4.30 30.01 29.16
N ALA A 57 5.61 29.97 29.40
CA ALA A 57 6.61 29.94 28.34
C ALA A 57 6.54 28.64 27.52
N THR A 58 6.28 27.49 28.13
CA THR A 58 6.07 26.23 27.40
C THR A 58 4.76 26.26 26.61
N VAL A 59 3.65 26.79 27.14
CA VAL A 59 2.40 26.94 26.36
C VAL A 59 2.59 27.86 25.15
N VAL A 60 3.30 28.99 25.29
CA VAL A 60 3.59 29.90 24.17
C VAL A 60 4.54 29.26 23.17
N THR A 61 5.57 28.56 23.64
CA THR A 61 6.48 27.76 22.78
C THR A 61 5.71 26.71 21.98
N ASP A 62 4.75 26.04 22.61
CA ASP A 62 3.92 25.01 21.98
C ASP A 62 2.95 25.59 20.94
N MET A 63 2.41 26.79 21.15
CA MET A 63 1.60 27.51 20.14
C MET A 63 2.43 28.03 18.95
N LEU A 64 3.74 28.25 19.14
CA LEU A 64 4.67 28.72 18.10
C LEU A 64 5.37 27.57 17.34
N ASP A 65 5.19 26.33 17.78
CA ASP A 65 5.75 25.14 17.14
C ASP A 65 4.97 24.79 15.87
N PRO A 66 5.56 24.88 14.66
CA PRO A 66 4.85 24.57 13.42
C PRO A 66 4.37 23.11 13.37
N PHE A 67 4.97 22.21 14.15
CA PHE A 67 4.57 20.81 14.21
C PHE A 67 3.62 20.48 15.37
N HIS A 68 3.05 21.47 16.06
CA HIS A 68 2.20 21.26 17.26
C HIS A 68 1.16 20.14 17.07
N ASN A 69 0.34 20.25 16.02
CA ASN A 69 -0.73 19.28 15.71
C ASN A 69 -0.18 17.91 15.29
N THR A 70 1.00 17.87 14.66
CA THR A 70 1.62 16.69 14.04
C THR A 70 2.62 15.96 14.95
N ARG A 71 2.82 16.41 16.19
CA ARG A 71 3.61 15.70 17.22
C ARG A 71 2.81 14.72 18.06
N SER A 72 1.49 14.77 17.98
CA SER A 72 0.60 13.97 18.82
C SER A 72 0.77 12.47 18.55
N VAL A 73 0.50 11.65 19.57
CA VAL A 73 0.40 10.19 19.43
C VAL A 73 -0.67 9.82 18.40
N ALA A 74 -1.75 10.60 18.33
CA ALA A 74 -2.78 10.44 17.30
C ALA A 74 -2.24 10.63 15.87
N TYR A 75 -1.39 11.64 15.61
CA TYR A 75 -0.84 11.86 14.26
C TYR A 75 0.26 10.86 13.90
N LEU A 76 1.19 10.57 14.80
CA LEU A 76 2.36 9.71 14.54
C LEU A 76 2.11 8.22 14.77
N GLY A 77 1.06 7.83 15.51
CA GLY A 77 0.81 6.45 15.89
C GLY A 77 2.00 5.85 16.65
N ALA A 78 2.38 4.62 16.29
CA ALA A 78 3.56 3.93 16.80
C ALA A 78 4.87 4.75 16.66
N TRP A 79 4.97 5.67 15.69
CA TRP A 79 6.16 6.51 15.48
C TRP A 79 6.33 7.60 16.53
N SER A 80 5.32 7.84 17.38
CA SER A 80 5.45 8.70 18.56
C SER A 80 6.51 8.19 19.55
N GLN A 81 6.61 6.86 19.71
CA GLN A 81 7.60 6.20 20.58
C GLN A 81 9.05 6.35 20.06
N ARG A 82 9.21 6.67 18.77
CA ARG A 82 10.50 6.86 18.09
C ARG A 82 10.99 8.31 18.12
N GLN A 83 10.23 9.23 18.71
CA GLN A 83 10.62 10.63 18.83
C GLN A 83 11.66 10.79 19.96
N PRO A 84 12.71 11.62 19.77
CA PRO A 84 13.66 11.90 20.84
C PRO A 84 12.94 12.64 21.98
N GLN A 85 13.19 12.24 23.23
CA GLN A 85 12.67 12.97 24.39
C GLN A 85 13.16 14.43 24.37
N LEU A 86 12.21 15.36 24.38
CA LEU A 86 12.50 16.80 24.34
C LEU A 86 12.56 17.36 25.77
N PRO A 87 13.68 17.98 26.20
CA PRO A 87 13.75 18.60 27.51
C PRO A 87 12.80 19.79 27.62
N ILE A 88 12.09 19.90 28.76
CA ILE A 88 11.04 20.89 29.02
C ILE A 88 11.55 22.34 28.87
N TYR A 89 12.85 22.59 29.09
CA TYR A 89 13.49 23.90 28.97
C TYR A 89 13.83 24.34 27.53
N LYS A 90 13.54 23.53 26.49
CA LYS A 90 13.96 23.81 25.12
C LYS A 90 12.92 24.66 24.36
N ILE A 91 13.18 25.96 24.28
CA ILE A 91 12.32 26.99 23.64
C ILE A 91 12.05 26.72 22.15
N VAL A 92 12.94 26.01 21.44
CA VAL A 92 12.72 25.63 20.03
C VAL A 92 12.74 24.11 19.91
N LYS A 93 11.56 23.52 19.69
CA LYS A 93 11.41 22.09 19.42
C LYS A 93 11.95 21.76 18.02
N PRO A 94 12.88 20.79 17.86
CA PRO A 94 13.32 20.35 16.54
C PRO A 94 12.15 19.71 15.78
N PRO A 95 12.15 19.62 14.44
CA PRO A 95 11.14 18.88 13.70
C PRO A 95 10.99 17.44 14.24
N PRO A 96 9.78 16.85 14.23
CA PRO A 96 9.63 15.43 14.50
C PRO A 96 10.38 14.60 13.46
N LEU A 97 10.63 13.33 13.77
CA LEU A 97 11.33 12.40 12.90
C LEU A 97 10.34 11.44 12.22
N GLY A 98 10.49 11.24 10.91
CA GLY A 98 9.78 10.24 10.12
C GLY A 98 10.71 9.23 9.45
N PRO A 99 10.18 8.18 8.82
CA PRO A 99 10.97 7.17 8.09
C PRO A 99 11.67 7.74 6.86
N VAL A 100 12.82 7.17 6.54
CA VAL A 100 13.39 7.19 5.19
C VAL A 100 12.85 5.99 4.43
N LEU A 101 11.87 6.21 3.56
CA LEU A 101 11.39 5.19 2.62
C LEU A 101 12.25 5.17 1.36
N ALA A 102 12.62 3.98 0.92
CA ALA A 102 13.36 3.77 -0.32
C ALA A 102 12.94 2.46 -0.99
N ALA A 103 12.74 2.46 -2.30
CA ALA A 103 12.57 1.24 -3.07
C ALA A 103 13.36 1.26 -4.38
N HIS A 104 13.96 0.12 -4.71
CA HIS A 104 14.81 -0.09 -5.89
C HIS A 104 14.96 -1.59 -6.17
N HIS A 105 15.40 -1.94 -7.38
CA HIS A 105 15.44 -3.33 -7.85
C HIS A 105 16.40 -4.21 -7.05
N GLU A 106 17.60 -3.72 -6.72
CA GLU A 106 18.64 -4.51 -6.04
C GLU A 106 18.43 -4.70 -4.53
N GLY A 107 17.79 -3.74 -3.85
CA GLY A 107 17.58 -3.78 -2.39
C GLY A 107 16.12 -3.75 -1.96
N GLY A 108 15.21 -4.11 -2.87
CA GLY A 108 13.77 -4.21 -2.63
C GLY A 108 13.14 -2.94 -2.05
N PHE A 109 12.13 -3.12 -1.19
CA PHE A 109 11.47 -2.06 -0.45
C PHE A 109 12.06 -1.99 0.96
N CYS A 110 12.71 -0.86 1.28
CA CYS A 110 13.37 -0.60 2.56
C CYS A 110 14.37 -1.70 3.01
N GLY A 111 15.01 -2.38 2.06
CA GLY A 111 15.95 -3.48 2.32
C GLY A 111 15.34 -4.89 2.21
N LEU A 112 14.04 -5.01 1.88
CA LEU A 112 13.33 -6.28 1.79
C LEU A 112 12.88 -6.57 0.36
N GLU A 113 13.32 -7.71 -0.19
CA GLU A 113 12.85 -8.23 -1.50
C GLU A 113 11.38 -8.67 -1.46
N THR A 114 10.90 -9.05 -0.28
CA THR A 114 9.55 -9.52 -0.01
C THR A 114 8.97 -8.79 1.19
N VAL A 115 7.75 -8.29 1.05
CA VAL A 115 6.95 -7.67 2.11
C VAL A 115 5.61 -8.40 2.22
N HIS A 116 4.85 -8.14 3.28
CA HIS A 116 3.52 -8.68 3.48
C HIS A 116 2.50 -7.54 3.48
N LEU A 117 1.48 -7.62 2.62
CA LEU A 117 0.46 -6.58 2.48
C LEU A 117 -0.84 -6.98 3.19
N SER A 118 -1.44 -6.07 3.96
CA SER A 118 -2.76 -6.22 4.59
C SER A 118 -3.80 -5.32 3.90
N ARG A 119 -5.09 -5.68 4.01
CA ARG A 119 -6.21 -4.87 3.46
C ARG A 119 -6.44 -3.61 4.30
N VAL A 120 -6.45 -3.78 5.62
CA VAL A 120 -6.71 -2.73 6.59
C VAL A 120 -5.47 -2.46 7.48
N PRO A 121 -5.28 -1.22 7.95
CA PRO A 121 -4.25 -0.85 8.94
C PRO A 121 -4.22 -1.76 10.15
N GLN A 122 -3.02 -2.02 10.67
CA GLN A 122 -2.79 -2.88 11.84
C GLN A 122 -2.04 -2.10 12.94
N GLY A 123 -2.49 -2.26 14.19
CA GLY A 123 -1.96 -1.51 15.33
C GLY A 123 -2.29 -0.01 15.27
N GLN A 124 -1.54 0.80 16.02
CA GLN A 124 -1.71 2.25 16.07
C GLN A 124 -1.02 2.93 14.89
N ALA A 125 -1.69 2.93 13.74
CA ALA A 125 -1.18 3.49 12.47
C ALA A 125 -0.84 4.99 12.53
N GLY A 126 -1.63 5.78 13.26
CA GLY A 126 -1.56 7.25 13.22
C GLY A 126 -2.37 7.85 12.06
N LEU A 127 -2.17 9.15 11.79
CA LEU A 127 -2.84 9.91 10.72
C LEU A 127 -1.90 10.35 9.59
N ALA A 128 -0.59 10.30 9.79
CA ALA A 128 0.37 10.58 8.71
C ALA A 128 0.31 9.48 7.64
N GLY A 129 0.23 9.84 6.36
CA GLY A 129 -0.02 8.87 5.28
C GLY A 129 1.09 7.83 5.15
N TRP A 130 2.34 8.21 5.43
CA TRP A 130 3.48 7.30 5.49
C TRP A 130 3.41 6.35 6.70
N ALA A 131 2.79 6.74 7.81
CA ALA A 131 2.61 5.89 8.99
C ALA A 131 1.47 4.88 8.75
N VAL A 132 0.37 5.35 8.15
CA VAL A 132 -0.73 4.51 7.67
C VAL A 132 -0.23 3.49 6.64
N LEU A 133 0.61 3.87 5.69
CA LEU A 133 1.21 2.94 4.73
C LEU A 133 2.03 1.84 5.42
N LEU A 134 2.89 2.19 6.37
CA LEU A 134 3.70 1.22 7.10
C LEU A 134 2.91 0.37 8.11
N SER A 135 1.62 0.70 8.33
CA SER A 135 0.68 -0.15 9.06
C SER A 135 -0.10 -1.13 8.16
N VAL A 136 0.01 -0.99 6.82
CA VAL A 136 -0.55 -1.95 5.85
C VAL A 136 0.53 -2.78 5.12
N VAL A 137 1.77 -2.26 5.01
CA VAL A 137 2.93 -3.00 4.51
C VAL A 137 3.78 -3.47 5.69
N HIS A 138 4.01 -4.78 5.80
CA HIS A 138 4.67 -5.44 6.94
C HIS A 138 5.93 -6.18 6.49
N GLN A 139 6.89 -6.36 7.38
CA GLN A 139 8.13 -7.10 7.06
C GLN A 139 7.91 -8.63 7.04
N ALA A 140 6.92 -9.13 7.79
CA ALA A 140 6.62 -10.55 7.92
C ALA A 140 5.10 -10.79 7.93
N ALA A 141 4.69 -12.04 7.74
CA ALA A 141 3.29 -12.44 7.82
C ALA A 141 2.72 -12.19 9.22
N ILE A 142 1.57 -11.52 9.27
CA ILE A 142 0.80 -11.33 10.51
C ILE A 142 0.22 -12.68 10.93
N LYS A 143 0.53 -13.10 12.16
CA LYS A 143 -0.01 -14.32 12.77
C LYS A 143 -1.45 -14.06 13.24
N THR A 144 -2.35 -14.99 12.93
CA THR A 144 -3.72 -14.96 13.46
C THR A 144 -3.75 -15.48 14.90
N SER A 145 -4.09 -14.61 15.85
CA SER A 145 -4.59 -14.98 17.19
C SER A 145 -6.12 -14.85 17.24
N ARG A 146 -6.82 -15.34 16.19
CA ARG A 146 -8.29 -15.44 16.20
C ARG A 146 -8.70 -16.57 17.15
N THR A 147 -8.85 -16.27 18.44
CA THR A 147 -9.65 -17.08 19.34
C THR A 147 -11.07 -17.16 18.78
N SER A 148 -11.60 -18.38 18.67
CA SER A 148 -12.95 -18.62 18.16
C SER A 148 -13.99 -18.17 19.19
N SER A 149 -14.35 -16.89 19.19
CA SER A 149 -15.60 -16.43 19.80
C SER A 149 -16.75 -16.87 18.90
N ALA A 150 -17.22 -18.10 19.12
CA ALA A 150 -18.59 -18.44 18.80
C ALA A 150 -19.52 -17.49 19.58
N ASP A 151 -20.69 -17.23 18.99
CA ASP A 151 -21.79 -16.44 19.55
C ASP A 151 -21.54 -14.93 19.72
N SER A 152 -21.83 -14.17 18.65
CA SER A 152 -22.59 -12.93 18.78
C SER A 152 -23.59 -12.77 17.63
N GLU A 153 -24.86 -13.06 17.91
CA GLU A 153 -25.96 -12.66 17.04
C GLU A 153 -26.14 -11.12 17.04
N LEU A 154 -26.97 -10.63 16.12
CA LEU A 154 -27.27 -9.21 15.93
C LEU A 154 -27.69 -8.51 17.24
N GLU A 155 -26.99 -7.44 17.63
CA GLU A 155 -27.65 -6.26 18.21
C GLU A 155 -27.04 -4.95 17.71
N LYS A 156 -27.91 -3.98 17.40
CA LYS A 156 -27.53 -2.58 17.13
C LYS A 156 -27.40 -1.83 18.46
N GLY A 157 -26.19 -1.82 19.02
CA GLY A 157 -25.83 -0.98 20.17
C GLY A 157 -24.72 0.00 19.82
N VAL A 158 -24.81 1.23 20.32
CA VAL A 158 -23.65 2.15 20.35
C VAL A 158 -22.75 1.69 21.48
N VAL A 159 -21.60 1.13 21.14
CA VAL A 159 -20.63 0.59 22.12
C VAL A 159 -19.57 1.66 22.39
N GLU A 160 -19.49 2.13 23.64
CA GLU A 160 -18.32 2.86 24.14
C GLU A 160 -17.11 1.91 24.21
N PRO A 161 -15.87 2.38 24.02
CA PRO A 161 -14.71 1.50 23.92
C PRO A 161 -14.44 0.79 25.25
N GLU A 162 -14.63 -0.53 25.30
CA GLU A 162 -14.24 -1.34 26.45
C GLU A 162 -12.72 -1.26 26.67
N GLU A 163 -12.33 -0.87 27.88
CA GLU A 163 -10.95 -0.99 28.36
C GLU A 163 -10.60 -2.47 28.57
N GLY A 164 -9.42 -2.91 28.13
CA GLY A 164 -8.84 -4.17 28.61
C GLY A 164 -8.47 -5.26 27.60
N ILE A 165 -8.01 -4.91 26.40
CA ILE A 165 -7.11 -5.81 25.65
C ILE A 165 -5.67 -5.47 26.08
N GLU A 166 -4.96 -6.39 26.74
CA GLU A 166 -3.55 -6.20 27.10
C GLU A 166 -2.70 -6.06 25.83
N LEU A 167 -2.19 -4.85 25.63
CA LEU A 167 -1.65 -4.37 24.35
C LEU A 167 -0.15 -4.73 24.19
N LYS A 168 0.19 -6.02 24.33
CA LYS A 168 1.59 -6.49 24.37
C LYS A 168 2.05 -7.43 23.25
N ASP A 169 1.15 -8.17 22.59
CA ASP A 169 1.54 -9.21 21.60
C ASP A 169 1.15 -8.87 20.14
N LEU A 170 0.78 -7.63 19.84
CA LEU A 170 0.68 -7.12 18.47
C LEU A 170 1.97 -6.39 18.08
N ASP A 171 3.05 -7.17 17.89
CA ASP A 171 4.28 -6.73 17.22
C ASP A 171 3.94 -6.27 15.79
N SER A 172 3.69 -4.96 15.63
CA SER A 172 3.26 -4.37 14.36
C SER A 172 4.42 -4.24 13.36
N GLY A 173 4.83 -5.36 12.76
CA GLY A 173 5.67 -5.41 11.56
C GLY A 173 7.03 -4.68 11.68
N ASP A 174 7.63 -4.70 12.87
CA ASP A 174 8.72 -3.85 13.39
C ASP A 174 9.58 -3.03 12.41
N TRP A 175 9.00 -1.97 11.83
CA TRP A 175 9.73 -0.92 11.10
C TRP A 175 10.61 -0.05 12.02
N GLY A 176 10.78 -0.39 13.30
CA GLY A 176 11.60 0.32 14.28
C GLY A 176 13.08 0.42 13.90
N ASN A 177 13.56 -0.43 13.01
CA ASN A 177 14.90 -0.40 12.42
C ASN A 177 15.11 0.66 11.31
N LEU A 178 14.04 1.19 10.70
CA LEU A 178 14.18 2.13 9.58
C LEU A 178 14.94 3.39 9.98
N LYS A 179 15.85 3.85 9.12
CA LYS A 179 16.52 5.14 9.31
C LYS A 179 15.49 6.26 9.38
N THR A 180 15.68 7.21 10.30
CA THR A 180 14.81 8.37 10.45
C THR A 180 15.42 9.65 9.85
N THR A 181 14.56 10.60 9.49
CA THR A 181 14.91 11.93 8.99
C THR A 181 13.97 12.98 9.60
N PRO A 182 14.42 14.24 9.83
CA PRO A 182 13.53 15.33 10.20
C PRO A 182 12.42 15.53 9.17
N LEU A 183 11.19 15.69 9.64
CA LEU A 183 10.01 15.96 8.81
C LEU A 183 10.04 17.40 8.26
N ILE A 184 9.42 17.57 7.09
CA ILE A 184 9.20 18.87 6.44
C ILE A 184 7.80 19.34 6.81
N HIS A 185 7.67 20.56 7.35
CA HIS A 185 6.35 21.14 7.60
C HIS A 185 5.75 21.70 6.31
N ARG A 186 4.57 21.19 5.91
CA ARG A 186 3.85 21.66 4.72
C ARG A 186 2.39 21.93 5.05
N SER A 187 2.05 23.23 5.19
CA SER A 187 0.72 23.73 5.55
C SER A 187 0.21 23.24 6.91
N THR A 188 -0.31 22.01 6.96
CA THR A 188 -0.87 21.35 8.16
C THR A 188 -0.32 19.94 8.36
N SER A 189 0.54 19.46 7.45
CA SER A 189 1.07 18.10 7.44
C SER A 189 2.59 18.09 7.71
N ALA A 190 3.09 16.96 8.21
CA ALA A 190 4.49 16.73 8.47
C ALA A 190 5.02 15.62 7.54
N CYS A 191 5.68 16.05 6.47
CA CYS A 191 5.99 15.20 5.32
C CYS A 191 7.40 14.59 5.39
N ILE A 192 7.56 13.42 4.79
CA ILE A 192 8.88 12.85 4.42
C ILE A 192 9.19 13.16 2.94
N THR A 193 10.47 13.22 2.58
CA THR A 193 10.87 13.31 1.16
C THR A 193 10.86 11.93 0.52
N LEU A 194 10.29 11.83 -0.68
CA LEU A 194 10.18 10.57 -1.42
C LEU A 194 10.62 10.76 -2.89
N ASN A 195 11.28 9.75 -3.47
CA ASN A 195 11.67 9.78 -4.88
C ASN A 195 10.65 9.03 -5.76
N ARG A 196 10.59 9.36 -7.06
CA ARG A 196 9.64 8.72 -7.98
C ARG A 196 9.70 7.20 -7.98
N ALA A 197 10.89 6.58 -8.03
CA ALA A 197 11.04 5.12 -8.09
C ALA A 197 10.42 4.41 -6.87
N THR A 198 10.55 5.02 -5.68
CA THR A 198 9.91 4.53 -4.45
C THR A 198 8.39 4.62 -4.57
N LEU A 199 7.84 5.72 -5.11
CA LEU A 199 6.41 5.86 -5.35
C LEU A 199 5.89 4.80 -6.33
N MET A 200 6.55 4.64 -7.48
CA MET A 200 6.17 3.62 -8.48
C MET A 200 6.09 2.24 -7.85
N THR A 201 7.07 1.91 -7.00
CA THR A 201 7.15 0.60 -6.33
C THR A 201 6.03 0.42 -5.31
N MET A 202 5.70 1.45 -4.51
CA MET A 202 4.58 1.38 -3.55
C MET A 202 3.22 1.27 -4.25
N LEU A 203 3.04 1.98 -5.37
CA LEU A 203 1.87 1.84 -6.24
C LEU A 203 1.77 0.43 -6.83
N ALA A 204 2.87 -0.15 -7.31
CA ALA A 204 2.91 -1.53 -7.82
C ALA A 204 2.60 -2.57 -6.73
N LEU A 205 3.21 -2.42 -5.55
CA LEU A 205 3.02 -3.33 -4.41
C LEU A 205 1.56 -3.38 -3.98
N THR A 206 0.92 -2.22 -3.86
CA THR A 206 -0.49 -2.08 -3.47
C THR A 206 -1.50 -2.36 -4.60
N ASN A 207 -1.03 -2.65 -5.82
CA ASN A 207 -1.85 -2.80 -7.03
C ASN A 207 -2.73 -1.56 -7.30
N ALA A 208 -2.08 -0.39 -7.32
CA ALA A 208 -2.76 0.88 -7.53
C ALA A 208 -3.19 1.07 -8.99
N ARG A 209 -4.43 1.52 -9.19
CA ARG A 209 -5.10 1.72 -10.48
C ARG A 209 -5.65 3.15 -10.60
N PRO A 210 -5.56 3.83 -11.77
CA PRO A 210 -6.10 5.18 -11.93
C PRO A 210 -7.61 5.23 -11.61
N VAL A 211 -8.03 6.19 -10.79
CA VAL A 211 -9.44 6.46 -10.47
C VAL A 211 -9.85 7.85 -10.95
N TYR A 212 -8.97 8.83 -10.80
CA TYR A 212 -9.21 10.22 -11.19
C TYR A 212 -7.91 10.84 -11.69
N HIS A 213 -7.99 11.66 -12.74
CA HIS A 213 -6.86 12.43 -13.26
C HIS A 213 -7.37 13.78 -13.78
N HIS A 214 -6.72 14.86 -13.35
CA HIS A 214 -7.06 16.23 -13.72
C HIS A 214 -5.79 17.07 -13.82
N SER A 215 -5.63 17.83 -14.89
CA SER A 215 -4.48 18.71 -15.10
C SER A 215 -4.97 20.00 -15.75
N ASP A 216 -4.77 21.13 -15.06
CA ASP A 216 -5.25 22.45 -15.48
C ASP A 216 -4.25 23.56 -15.09
N ALA A 217 -4.68 24.82 -15.18
CA ALA A 217 -3.86 25.98 -14.80
C ALA A 217 -3.58 26.09 -13.29
N ALA A 218 -4.31 25.36 -12.42
CA ALA A 218 -4.05 25.31 -10.98
C ALA A 218 -3.05 24.19 -10.60
N GLY A 219 -2.90 23.18 -11.45
CA GLY A 219 -1.88 22.14 -11.33
C GLY A 219 -2.36 20.76 -11.77
N HIS A 220 -1.62 19.74 -11.36
CA HIS A 220 -1.92 18.33 -11.63
C HIS A 220 -2.47 17.67 -10.36
N ARG A 221 -3.56 16.92 -10.48
CA ARG A 221 -4.16 16.12 -9.40
C ARG A 221 -4.58 14.76 -9.92
N VAL A 222 -4.14 13.70 -9.24
CA VAL A 222 -4.43 12.33 -9.65
C VAL A 222 -4.68 11.47 -8.41
N ALA A 223 -5.61 10.52 -8.52
CA ALA A 223 -5.91 9.56 -7.47
C ALA A 223 -5.88 8.13 -8.01
N TYR A 224 -5.31 7.23 -7.23
CA TYR A 224 -5.20 5.81 -7.53
C TYR A 224 -5.80 4.99 -6.38
N GLY A 225 -6.91 4.31 -6.62
CA GLY A 225 -7.42 3.28 -5.71
C GLY A 225 -6.48 2.08 -5.72
N CYS A 226 -6.33 1.39 -4.60
CA CYS A 226 -5.47 0.22 -4.47
C CYS A 226 -6.11 -0.82 -3.53
N TYR A 227 -5.46 -1.97 -3.31
CA TYR A 227 -6.03 -3.01 -2.43
C TYR A 227 -6.24 -2.53 -0.98
N SER A 228 -5.35 -1.67 -0.48
CA SER A 228 -5.34 -1.24 0.93
C SER A 228 -5.94 0.16 1.18
N GLY A 229 -6.40 0.86 0.14
CA GLY A 229 -6.97 2.20 0.26
C GLY A 229 -6.88 3.02 -1.03
N GLN A 230 -6.49 4.29 -0.90
CA GLN A 230 -6.34 5.24 -2.00
C GLN A 230 -5.08 6.10 -1.85
N TRP A 231 -4.35 6.23 -2.94
CA TRP A 231 -3.29 7.22 -3.11
C TRP A 231 -3.85 8.49 -3.75
N ARG A 232 -3.44 9.67 -3.29
CA ARG A 232 -3.69 10.95 -3.95
C ARG A 232 -2.36 11.67 -4.17
N ILE A 233 -2.17 12.27 -5.34
CA ILE A 233 -1.01 13.11 -5.65
C ILE A 233 -1.53 14.47 -6.10
N ASP A 234 -1.17 15.50 -5.35
CA ASP A 234 -1.53 16.90 -5.59
C ASP A 234 -0.24 17.68 -5.90
N TRP A 235 -0.10 18.14 -7.15
CA TRP A 235 1.02 18.95 -7.60
C TRP A 235 0.54 20.32 -8.09
N PRO A 236 0.40 21.31 -7.19
CA PRO A 236 -0.02 22.66 -7.55
C PRO A 236 1.05 23.39 -8.37
N LEU A 237 0.62 24.28 -9.26
CA LEU A 237 1.51 25.08 -10.09
C LEU A 237 2.52 25.87 -9.24
N GLY A 238 3.82 25.65 -9.47
CA GLY A 238 4.91 26.30 -8.74
C GLY A 238 5.18 25.78 -7.32
N GLY A 239 4.46 24.73 -6.88
CA GLY A 239 4.68 24.08 -5.59
C GLY A 239 5.37 22.70 -5.68
N PRO A 240 5.68 22.08 -4.53
CA PRO A 240 6.10 20.68 -4.49
C PRO A 240 4.92 19.76 -4.84
N ALA A 241 5.20 18.59 -5.41
CA ALA A 241 4.21 17.53 -5.52
C ALA A 241 4.05 16.85 -4.15
N ILE A 242 2.81 16.81 -3.65
CA ILE A 242 2.45 16.24 -2.37
C ILE A 242 1.72 14.91 -2.61
N ILE A 243 2.14 13.87 -1.91
CA ILE A 243 1.56 12.53 -1.92
C ILE A 243 0.78 12.35 -0.62
N HIS A 244 -0.39 11.73 -0.72
CA HIS A 244 -1.19 11.27 0.39
C HIS A 244 -1.54 9.79 0.21
N PHE A 245 -1.68 9.07 1.32
CA PHE A 245 -2.21 7.72 1.36
C PHE A 245 -3.28 7.64 2.45
N GLU A 246 -4.49 7.24 2.06
CA GLU A 246 -5.65 7.10 2.92
C GLU A 246 -6.08 5.62 2.86
N ALA A 247 -6.18 4.95 4.00
CA ALA A 247 -6.64 3.55 4.05
C ALA A 247 -8.14 3.44 3.77
N HIS A 248 -8.64 2.23 3.46
CA HIS A 248 -10.07 1.99 3.34
C HIS A 248 -10.81 2.30 4.66
N ASP A 249 -11.85 3.12 4.58
CA ASP A 249 -12.79 3.45 5.66
C ASP A 249 -13.96 2.44 5.77
N SER A 250 -14.23 1.72 4.68
CA SER A 250 -15.33 0.77 4.51
C SER A 250 -15.15 -0.57 5.24
N HIS A 251 -13.99 -0.84 5.84
CA HIS A 251 -13.66 -2.13 6.47
C HIS A 251 -12.93 -1.91 7.80
N SER A 252 -13.25 -2.74 8.81
CA SER A 252 -12.52 -2.79 10.07
C SER A 252 -11.81 -4.14 10.24
N ALA A 253 -10.76 -4.22 11.07
CA ALA A 253 -10.06 -5.46 11.35
C ALA A 253 -10.97 -6.57 11.96
N GLY A 254 -12.03 -6.19 12.66
CA GLY A 254 -13.02 -7.12 13.22
C GLY A 254 -14.05 -7.63 12.22
N THR A 255 -14.21 -6.97 11.06
CA THR A 255 -15.17 -7.32 10.01
C THR A 255 -14.50 -7.84 8.73
N ASP A 256 -13.17 -7.95 8.71
CA ASP A 256 -12.42 -8.30 7.50
C ASP A 256 -12.37 -9.82 7.29
N VAL A 257 -13.04 -10.29 6.23
CA VAL A 257 -13.16 -11.73 5.90
C VAL A 257 -11.88 -12.32 5.29
N TYR A 258 -10.94 -11.46 4.88
CA TYR A 258 -9.69 -11.82 4.23
C TYR A 258 -8.61 -12.17 5.27
N PRO A 259 -7.58 -12.96 4.90
CA PRO A 259 -6.47 -13.23 5.78
C PRO A 259 -5.64 -11.96 6.05
N PRO A 260 -5.06 -11.83 7.25
CA PRO A 260 -4.55 -10.55 7.76
C PRO A 260 -3.43 -9.96 6.92
N SER A 261 -2.64 -10.80 6.23
CA SER A 261 -1.68 -10.35 5.22
C SER A 261 -1.42 -11.42 4.15
N PHE A 262 -0.68 -11.07 3.11
CA PHE A 262 -0.19 -11.97 2.06
C PHE A 262 1.15 -11.48 1.51
N GLU A 263 1.93 -12.39 0.93
CA GLU A 263 3.23 -12.09 0.35
C GLU A 263 3.12 -11.16 -0.89
N ARG A 264 3.96 -10.12 -0.94
CA ARG A 264 4.24 -9.31 -2.13
C ARG A 264 5.74 -9.18 -2.37
N ARG A 265 6.18 -9.68 -3.51
CA ARG A 265 7.59 -9.64 -3.95
C ARG A 265 7.85 -8.37 -4.76
N VAL A 266 8.84 -7.60 -4.32
CA VAL A 266 9.12 -6.26 -4.84
C VAL A 266 9.67 -6.32 -6.26
N VAL A 267 10.65 -7.20 -6.51
CA VAL A 267 11.30 -7.32 -7.82
C VAL A 267 10.32 -7.69 -8.95
N PRO A 268 9.46 -8.73 -8.83
CA PRO A 268 8.43 -9.01 -9.83
C PRO A 268 7.48 -7.84 -10.11
N CYS A 269 7.09 -7.07 -9.10
CA CYS A 269 6.24 -5.88 -9.28
C CYS A 269 6.96 -4.80 -10.12
N MET A 270 8.26 -4.59 -9.90
CA MET A 270 9.07 -3.64 -10.67
C MET A 270 9.33 -4.15 -12.11
N GLU A 271 9.62 -5.43 -12.30
CA GLU A 271 9.92 -5.99 -13.62
C GLU A 271 8.69 -6.06 -14.54
N LEU A 272 7.54 -6.51 -14.03
CA LEU A 272 6.30 -6.52 -14.82
C LEU A 272 5.80 -5.12 -15.17
N MET A 273 6.08 -4.13 -14.30
CA MET A 273 5.93 -2.71 -14.64
C MET A 273 6.94 -2.28 -15.72
N ALA A 274 8.21 -2.68 -15.64
CA ALA A 274 9.19 -2.41 -16.69
C ALA A 274 8.93 -3.16 -18.03
N GLY A 275 7.90 -4.01 -18.09
CA GLY A 275 7.60 -4.84 -19.26
C GLY A 275 8.58 -5.99 -19.43
N ILE A 276 9.13 -6.51 -18.34
CA ILE A 276 10.13 -7.57 -18.28
C ILE A 276 9.52 -8.82 -17.64
N VAL A 277 9.76 -9.97 -18.25
CA VAL A 277 9.60 -11.29 -17.60
C VAL A 277 10.99 -11.91 -17.44
N SER A 278 11.28 -12.41 -16.25
CA SER A 278 12.51 -13.13 -15.92
C SER A 278 12.19 -14.37 -15.07
N SER A 279 13.17 -15.26 -14.89
CA SER A 279 13.03 -16.45 -14.06
C SER A 279 14.24 -16.62 -13.15
N GLU A 280 14.04 -16.73 -11.83
CA GLU A 280 15.09 -17.11 -10.89
C GLU A 280 15.62 -18.53 -11.19
N SER A 281 14.74 -19.44 -11.64
CA SER A 281 15.10 -20.81 -12.01
C SER A 281 15.83 -20.92 -13.35
N ASN A 282 15.74 -19.91 -14.21
CA ASN A 282 16.53 -19.80 -15.42
C ASN A 282 17.09 -18.36 -15.58
N PRO A 283 18.23 -18.04 -14.93
CA PRO A 283 18.82 -16.70 -14.98
C PRO A 283 19.22 -16.20 -16.38
N THR A 284 19.26 -17.09 -17.38
CA THR A 284 19.51 -16.72 -18.78
C THR A 284 18.26 -16.24 -19.51
N PHE A 285 17.06 -16.55 -18.98
CA PHE A 285 15.80 -16.08 -19.50
C PHE A 285 15.43 -14.73 -18.88
N LYS A 286 15.60 -13.67 -19.67
CA LYS A 286 15.06 -12.33 -19.37
C LYS A 286 14.62 -11.67 -20.67
N VAL A 287 13.32 -11.45 -20.82
CA VAL A 287 12.70 -10.91 -22.04
C VAL A 287 11.95 -9.62 -21.73
N ALA A 288 12.14 -8.61 -22.57
CA ALA A 288 11.44 -7.32 -22.48
C ALA A 288 10.43 -7.19 -23.64
N PHE A 289 9.24 -6.68 -23.33
CA PHE A 289 8.14 -6.52 -24.27
C PHE A 289 8.02 -5.08 -24.75
N SER A 290 7.73 -4.89 -26.03
CA SER A 290 7.55 -3.55 -26.59
C SER A 290 6.19 -2.95 -26.18
N GLY A 291 6.13 -1.63 -25.93
CA GLY A 291 4.88 -0.94 -25.61
C GLY A 291 3.83 -0.99 -26.73
N ARG A 292 2.56 -0.72 -26.36
CA ARG A 292 1.37 -0.72 -27.24
C ARG A 292 1.62 0.10 -28.52
N LYS A 293 1.10 -0.37 -29.67
CA LYS A 293 1.37 0.21 -31.00
C LYS A 293 0.19 1.03 -31.51
N ARG A 294 0.47 1.92 -32.48
CA ARG A 294 -0.57 2.54 -33.31
C ARG A 294 -1.30 1.47 -34.14
N PRO A 295 -2.54 1.71 -34.59
CA PRO A 295 -3.27 0.79 -35.45
C PRO A 295 -2.46 0.41 -36.70
N GLY A 296 -2.49 -0.87 -37.07
CA GLY A 296 -1.77 -1.35 -38.24
C GLY A 296 -1.35 -2.81 -38.17
N ARG A 297 -0.51 -3.22 -39.12
CA ARG A 297 0.06 -4.56 -39.24
C ARG A 297 1.51 -4.57 -38.77
N TYR A 298 1.82 -5.47 -37.85
CA TYR A 298 3.15 -5.61 -37.24
C TYR A 298 3.58 -7.07 -37.26
N ILE A 299 4.89 -7.30 -37.27
CA ILE A 299 5.49 -8.63 -37.07
C ILE A 299 6.25 -8.57 -35.75
N LEU A 300 5.94 -9.48 -34.83
CA LEU A 300 6.74 -9.64 -33.62
C LEU A 300 8.04 -10.35 -33.99
N LYS A 301 9.17 -9.84 -33.48
CA LYS A 301 10.49 -10.42 -33.69
C LYS A 301 11.25 -10.49 -32.38
N PHE A 302 11.84 -11.64 -32.08
CA PHE A 302 12.79 -11.77 -30.99
C PHE A 302 14.13 -11.20 -31.41
N VAL A 303 14.71 -10.32 -30.57
CA VAL A 303 16.02 -9.70 -30.80
C VAL A 303 16.84 -9.82 -29.53
N PRO A 304 17.92 -10.62 -29.50
CA PRO A 304 18.84 -10.65 -28.36
C PRO A 304 19.40 -9.26 -28.08
N LYS A 305 19.26 -8.78 -26.83
CA LYS A 305 19.78 -7.51 -26.29
C LYS A 305 19.21 -6.20 -26.88
N GLY A 306 18.79 -6.17 -28.15
CA GLY A 306 18.29 -4.97 -28.87
C GLY A 306 19.40 -3.95 -29.17
N PHE A 307 19.25 -2.94 -30.03
CA PHE A 307 18.26 -2.56 -31.05
C PHE A 307 19.06 -1.80 -32.16
N PRO A 308 18.56 -1.56 -33.40
CA PRO A 308 17.34 -2.02 -34.07
C PRO A 308 17.61 -2.78 -35.40
N GLY A 309 16.54 -3.24 -36.07
CA GLY A 309 16.49 -3.32 -37.55
C GLY A 309 16.45 -4.72 -38.19
N ALA A 310 15.29 -5.10 -38.74
CA ALA A 310 15.16 -5.98 -39.92
C ALA A 310 13.70 -6.10 -40.39
N HIS A 311 13.44 -5.79 -41.66
CA HIS A 311 12.21 -6.25 -42.34
C HIS A 311 12.39 -7.71 -42.80
N SER A 312 11.33 -8.51 -42.73
CA SER A 312 11.20 -9.77 -43.48
C SER A 312 9.72 -10.05 -43.72
N GLY A 313 9.40 -10.75 -44.81
CA GLY A 313 8.02 -11.02 -45.23
C GLY A 313 7.22 -11.90 -44.26
N HIS A 314 5.91 -11.99 -44.52
CA HIS A 314 4.99 -12.81 -43.75
C HIS A 314 5.40 -14.31 -43.78
N PRO A 315 5.63 -14.95 -42.62
CA PRO A 315 5.71 -16.41 -42.54
C PRO A 315 4.33 -17.03 -42.80
N GLU A 316 4.26 -18.08 -43.61
CA GLU A 316 3.00 -18.79 -43.89
C GLU A 316 2.40 -19.48 -42.65
N ASP A 317 3.22 -19.70 -41.61
CA ASP A 317 2.86 -20.28 -40.31
C ASP A 317 2.62 -19.24 -39.18
N ALA A 318 2.50 -17.94 -39.49
CA ALA A 318 2.46 -16.91 -38.45
C ALA A 318 1.12 -16.87 -37.68
N LEU A 319 1.18 -17.00 -36.35
CA LEU A 319 0.04 -16.77 -35.47
C LEU A 319 -0.37 -15.30 -35.53
N LYS A 320 -1.65 -15.03 -35.85
CA LYS A 320 -2.21 -13.67 -35.87
C LYS A 320 -2.85 -13.35 -34.53
N LEU A 321 -2.25 -12.41 -33.79
CA LEU A 321 -2.82 -11.80 -32.59
C LEU A 321 -3.56 -10.51 -32.96
N ILE A 322 -4.68 -10.26 -32.27
CA ILE A 322 -5.43 -8.99 -32.34
C ILE A 322 -5.24 -8.29 -31.00
N LEU A 323 -4.55 -7.15 -31.00
CA LEU A 323 -4.19 -6.39 -29.80
C LEU A 323 -4.93 -5.06 -29.75
N ASP A 324 -5.02 -4.47 -28.57
CA ASP A 324 -5.40 -3.06 -28.41
C ASP A 324 -4.33 -2.11 -28.97
N SER A 325 -4.76 -0.95 -29.45
CA SER A 325 -3.86 0.07 -30.02
C SER A 325 -3.76 1.31 -29.13
N THR A 326 -2.80 2.18 -29.41
CA THR A 326 -2.69 3.50 -28.75
C THR A 326 -3.84 4.45 -29.10
N GLU A 327 -4.69 4.08 -30.05
CA GLU A 327 -5.90 4.81 -30.43
C GLU A 327 -7.14 4.02 -29.99
N THR A 328 -8.06 4.70 -29.28
CA THR A 328 -9.30 4.11 -28.75
C THR A 328 -10.10 3.41 -29.85
N ASP A 329 -10.68 2.26 -29.50
CA ASP A 329 -11.50 1.39 -30.37
C ASP A 329 -10.82 0.84 -31.64
N LYS A 330 -9.53 1.13 -31.84
CA LYS A 330 -8.74 0.59 -32.95
C LYS A 330 -7.83 -0.54 -32.48
N LYS A 331 -7.55 -1.48 -33.39
CA LYS A 331 -6.80 -2.70 -33.12
C LYS A 331 -5.49 -2.76 -33.90
N VAL A 332 -4.59 -3.60 -33.40
CA VAL A 332 -3.30 -3.95 -34.01
C VAL A 332 -3.36 -5.42 -34.46
N GLU A 333 -3.02 -5.68 -35.72
CA GLU A 333 -2.76 -7.05 -36.19
C GLU A 333 -1.27 -7.36 -36.00
N MET A 334 -0.94 -8.27 -35.08
CA MET A 334 0.44 -8.70 -34.83
C MET A 334 0.62 -10.15 -35.30
N PHE A 335 1.54 -10.35 -36.22
CA PHE A 335 1.92 -11.67 -36.73
C PHE A 335 3.15 -12.19 -35.97
N VAL A 336 3.09 -13.41 -35.45
CA VAL A 336 4.11 -13.99 -34.58
C VAL A 336 4.67 -15.28 -35.19
N GLY A 337 5.98 -15.32 -35.45
CA GLY A 337 6.68 -16.49 -35.99
C GLY A 337 6.75 -17.66 -34.99
N LYS A 338 7.07 -18.87 -35.49
CA LYS A 338 7.16 -20.09 -34.66
C LYS A 338 8.19 -19.97 -33.53
N GLU A 339 9.30 -19.26 -33.74
CA GLU A 339 10.31 -19.06 -32.69
C GLU A 339 9.84 -18.04 -31.64
N GLU A 340 9.24 -16.92 -32.05
CA GLU A 340 8.63 -15.97 -31.13
C GLU A 340 7.49 -16.61 -30.32
N GLN A 341 6.69 -17.49 -30.90
CA GLN A 341 5.65 -18.26 -30.18
C GLN A 341 6.25 -19.10 -29.04
N LYS A 342 7.44 -19.71 -29.22
CA LYS A 342 8.15 -20.42 -28.14
C LYS A 342 8.60 -19.48 -27.02
N VAL A 343 9.09 -18.28 -27.37
CA VAL A 343 9.48 -17.26 -26.38
C VAL A 343 8.27 -16.75 -25.60
N LEU A 344 7.11 -16.56 -26.25
CA LEU A 344 5.86 -16.20 -25.58
C LEU A 344 5.36 -17.33 -24.66
N ALA A 345 5.46 -18.59 -25.10
CA ALA A 345 5.13 -19.75 -24.26
C ALA A 345 6.04 -19.81 -23.01
N GLN A 346 7.36 -19.67 -23.18
CA GLN A 346 8.30 -19.62 -22.05
C GLN A 346 8.03 -18.43 -21.12
N ALA A 347 7.66 -17.26 -21.66
CA ALA A 347 7.31 -16.10 -20.85
C ALA A 347 6.02 -16.30 -20.04
N MET A 348 5.04 -17.04 -20.58
CA MET A 348 3.85 -17.44 -19.81
C MET A 348 4.18 -18.48 -18.74
N ASP A 349 5.04 -19.45 -19.07
CA ASP A 349 5.49 -20.49 -18.12
C ASP A 349 6.34 -19.91 -16.97
N PHE A 350 7.11 -18.85 -17.22
CA PHE A 350 7.89 -18.10 -16.23
C PHE A 350 7.19 -16.84 -15.68
N PHE A 351 5.92 -16.59 -15.97
CA PHE A 351 5.21 -15.45 -15.41
C PHE A 351 5.11 -15.59 -13.88
N PRO A 352 5.52 -14.59 -13.08
CA PRO A 352 5.66 -14.77 -11.64
C PRO A 352 4.31 -14.89 -10.93
N TRP A 353 4.26 -15.74 -9.90
CA TRP A 353 3.09 -15.92 -9.05
C TRP A 353 2.83 -14.69 -8.16
N SER A 354 1.56 -14.41 -7.88
CA SER A 354 1.14 -13.36 -6.95
C SER A 354 -0.27 -13.61 -6.39
N SER A 355 -0.52 -13.13 -5.18
CA SER A 355 -1.86 -13.13 -4.56
C SER A 355 -2.74 -11.92 -4.94
N LEU A 356 -2.25 -11.05 -5.81
CA LEU A 356 -2.97 -9.92 -6.40
C LEU A 356 -2.59 -9.76 -7.87
N SER A 357 -3.43 -9.09 -8.65
CA SER A 357 -3.03 -8.69 -9.99
C SER A 357 -1.91 -7.63 -9.97
N TYR A 358 -1.29 -7.42 -11.13
CA TYR A 358 -0.16 -6.53 -11.27
C TYR A 358 -0.56 -5.19 -11.90
N SER A 359 0.04 -4.11 -11.40
CA SER A 359 0.23 -2.88 -12.16
C SER A 359 1.25 -3.17 -13.27
N ILE A 360 0.79 -3.39 -14.50
CA ILE A 360 1.58 -4.09 -15.54
C ILE A 360 1.85 -3.23 -16.78
N HIS A 361 2.90 -3.58 -17.52
CA HIS A 361 3.21 -2.94 -18.79
C HIS A 361 2.19 -3.30 -19.88
N ARG A 362 1.52 -2.28 -20.42
CA ARG A 362 0.40 -2.41 -21.37
C ARG A 362 0.71 -3.36 -22.54
N GLY A 363 1.85 -3.14 -23.20
CA GLY A 363 2.26 -3.96 -24.35
C GLY A 363 2.65 -5.40 -23.98
N LEU A 364 3.16 -5.65 -22.77
CA LEU A 364 3.39 -7.01 -22.26
C LEU A 364 2.06 -7.71 -22.07
N ARG A 365 1.14 -7.06 -21.34
CA ARG A 365 -0.20 -7.58 -21.04
C ARG A 365 -0.96 -7.94 -22.31
N ASP A 366 -1.07 -7.00 -23.24
CA ASP A 366 -1.85 -7.20 -24.47
C ASP A 366 -1.33 -8.40 -25.28
N ILE A 367 0.00 -8.51 -25.45
CA ILE A 367 0.62 -9.59 -26.23
C ILE A 367 0.41 -10.94 -25.53
N LEU A 368 0.68 -11.04 -24.23
CA LEU A 368 0.57 -12.29 -23.50
C LEU A 368 -0.89 -12.75 -23.34
N VAL A 369 -1.83 -11.84 -23.06
CA VAL A 369 -3.27 -12.16 -23.00
C VAL A 369 -3.77 -12.62 -24.37
N ALA A 370 -3.42 -11.94 -25.47
CA ALA A 370 -3.86 -12.34 -26.80
C ALA A 370 -3.27 -13.69 -27.23
N PHE A 371 -2.02 -13.97 -26.85
CA PHE A 371 -1.36 -15.26 -27.10
C PHE A 371 -2.01 -16.41 -26.33
N SER A 372 -2.33 -16.22 -25.05
CA SER A 372 -2.90 -17.26 -24.19
C SER A 372 -4.42 -17.48 -24.38
N ASN A 373 -5.15 -16.47 -24.87
CA ASN A 373 -6.62 -16.41 -24.88
C ASN A 373 -7.32 -17.69 -25.35
N SER A 374 -6.91 -18.23 -26.50
CA SER A 374 -7.53 -19.43 -27.11
C SER A 374 -7.43 -20.66 -26.20
N ARG A 375 -6.25 -20.88 -25.60
CA ARG A 375 -6.01 -22.02 -24.70
C ARG A 375 -6.62 -21.79 -23.33
N MET A 376 -6.56 -20.58 -22.79
CA MET A 376 -7.24 -20.23 -21.54
C MET A 376 -8.75 -20.44 -21.65
N ASN A 377 -9.39 -19.98 -22.73
CA ASN A 377 -10.83 -20.13 -22.94
C ASN A 377 -11.26 -21.59 -23.12
N ARG A 378 -10.42 -22.45 -23.72
CA ARG A 378 -10.69 -23.90 -23.82
C ARG A 378 -10.85 -24.57 -22.45
N HIS A 379 -10.03 -24.15 -21.47
CA HIS A 379 -10.03 -24.71 -20.11
C HIS A 379 -10.78 -23.86 -19.08
N ARG A 380 -11.34 -22.70 -19.45
CA ARG A 380 -11.92 -21.74 -18.48
C ARG A 380 -13.06 -22.34 -17.64
N ALA A 381 -13.95 -23.10 -18.25
CA ALA A 381 -15.06 -23.77 -17.56
C ALA A 381 -14.56 -24.92 -16.66
N GLU A 382 -13.57 -25.67 -17.12
CA GLU A 382 -12.91 -26.74 -16.35
C GLU A 382 -12.20 -26.16 -15.11
N LEU A 383 -11.43 -25.09 -15.28
CA LEU A 383 -10.75 -24.36 -14.21
C LEU A 383 -11.72 -23.80 -13.18
N ALA A 384 -12.81 -23.15 -13.62
CA ALA A 384 -13.84 -22.63 -12.72
C ALA A 384 -14.45 -23.75 -11.85
N ASN A 385 -14.75 -24.91 -12.45
CA ASN A 385 -15.25 -26.08 -11.72
C ASN A 385 -14.19 -26.68 -10.78
N ILE A 386 -12.92 -26.74 -11.18
CA ILE A 386 -11.83 -27.23 -10.32
C ILE A 386 -11.70 -26.35 -9.07
N LEU A 387 -11.66 -25.03 -9.24
CA LEU A 387 -11.54 -24.08 -8.13
C LEU A 387 -12.76 -24.12 -7.19
N HIS A 388 -13.97 -24.19 -7.76
CA HIS A 388 -15.23 -24.30 -7.00
C HIS A 388 -15.22 -25.53 -6.08
N ASN A 389 -14.95 -26.71 -6.63
CA ASN A 389 -14.88 -27.96 -5.88
C ASN A 389 -13.71 -27.99 -4.88
N ALA A 390 -12.61 -27.30 -5.17
CA ALA A 390 -11.44 -27.25 -4.30
C ALA A 390 -11.70 -26.51 -2.97
N VAL A 391 -12.56 -25.47 -2.95
CA VAL A 391 -12.89 -24.75 -1.70
C VAL A 391 -13.41 -25.70 -0.62
N LYS A 392 -14.39 -26.55 -0.95
CA LYS A 392 -14.94 -27.52 0.01
C LYS A 392 -13.91 -28.55 0.47
N LYS A 393 -12.99 -28.94 -0.41
CA LYS A 393 -11.93 -29.93 -0.11
C LYS A 393 -10.83 -29.35 0.78
N HIS A 394 -10.50 -28.07 0.60
CA HIS A 394 -9.38 -27.38 1.24
C HIS A 394 -9.85 -26.32 2.27
N ALA A 395 -11.10 -26.39 2.73
CA ALA A 395 -11.70 -25.40 3.63
C ALA A 395 -10.83 -25.13 4.87
N THR A 396 -10.41 -26.18 5.58
CA THR A 396 -9.54 -26.07 6.77
C THR A 396 -8.18 -25.47 6.48
N GLU A 397 -7.63 -25.64 5.27
CA GLU A 397 -6.37 -24.99 4.87
C GLU A 397 -6.57 -23.49 4.60
N LEU A 398 -7.72 -23.10 4.04
CA LEU A 398 -8.12 -21.71 3.81
C LEU A 398 -8.39 -21.00 5.14
N GLU A 399 -9.12 -21.63 6.06
CA GLU A 399 -9.33 -21.14 7.43
C GLU A 399 -8.00 -20.99 8.17
N ALA A 400 -7.10 -21.98 8.07
CA ALA A 400 -5.77 -21.92 8.68
C ALA A 400 -4.87 -20.80 8.11
N LYS A 401 -5.07 -20.38 6.85
CA LYS A 401 -4.43 -19.18 6.30
C LYS A 401 -4.97 -17.88 6.93
N GLY A 402 -6.16 -17.91 7.52
CA GLY A 402 -6.82 -16.76 8.15
C GLY A 402 -8.07 -16.25 7.42
N TRP A 403 -8.59 -16.96 6.42
CA TRP A 403 -9.90 -16.66 5.86
C TRP A 403 -11.00 -16.89 6.90
N GLU A 404 -12.07 -16.08 6.86
CA GLU A 404 -13.22 -16.26 7.75
C GLU A 404 -14.06 -17.48 7.31
N SER A 405 -14.41 -18.36 8.27
CA SER A 405 -15.03 -19.67 8.02
C SER A 405 -16.34 -19.59 7.22
N LYS A 406 -17.22 -18.66 7.57
CA LYS A 406 -18.50 -18.48 6.87
C LYS A 406 -18.31 -17.95 5.45
N PHE A 407 -17.32 -17.08 5.22
CA PHE A 407 -16.94 -16.67 3.87
C PHE A 407 -16.42 -17.86 3.04
N VAL A 408 -15.61 -18.74 3.62
CA VAL A 408 -15.14 -19.98 2.98
C VAL A 408 -16.30 -20.91 2.64
N SER A 409 -17.26 -21.12 3.56
CA SER A 409 -18.38 -22.04 3.35
C SER A 409 -19.44 -21.52 2.37
N ASP A 410 -19.79 -20.23 2.46
CA ASP A 410 -21.01 -19.70 1.85
C ASP A 410 -20.76 -18.94 0.53
N TYR A 411 -19.55 -18.39 0.30
CA TYR A 411 -19.32 -17.42 -0.79
C TYR A 411 -18.07 -17.68 -1.64
N MET A 412 -16.99 -18.23 -1.06
CA MET A 412 -15.69 -18.27 -1.72
C MET A 412 -15.69 -19.09 -3.02
N ALA A 413 -16.38 -20.22 -3.06
CA ALA A 413 -16.44 -21.11 -4.22
C ALA A 413 -17.09 -20.43 -5.45
N ASP A 414 -18.25 -19.81 -5.24
CA ASP A 414 -18.99 -19.11 -6.29
C ASP A 414 -18.24 -17.86 -6.76
N MET A 415 -17.59 -17.12 -5.84
CA MET A 415 -16.74 -15.98 -6.20
C MET A 415 -15.58 -16.39 -7.10
N ALA A 416 -14.88 -17.50 -6.78
CA ALA A 416 -13.78 -18.01 -7.58
C ALA A 416 -14.22 -18.44 -8.99
N ALA A 417 -15.32 -19.19 -9.07
CA ALA A 417 -15.87 -19.68 -10.33
C ALA A 417 -16.36 -18.52 -11.23
N ALA A 418 -17.08 -17.55 -10.66
CA ALA A 418 -17.57 -16.37 -11.36
C ALA A 418 -16.42 -15.50 -11.88
N ALA A 419 -15.38 -15.27 -11.08
CA ALA A 419 -14.21 -14.50 -11.48
C ALA A 419 -13.47 -15.14 -12.67
N VAL A 420 -13.22 -16.45 -12.62
CA VAL A 420 -12.57 -17.16 -13.74
C VAL A 420 -13.45 -17.14 -15.00
N SER A 421 -14.75 -17.34 -14.84
CA SER A 421 -15.72 -17.36 -15.96
C SER A 421 -15.88 -16.00 -16.64
N ALA A 422 -15.73 -14.89 -15.91
CA ALA A 422 -15.86 -13.55 -16.45
C ALA A 422 -14.82 -13.18 -17.53
N GLY A 423 -13.63 -13.82 -17.51
CA GLY A 423 -12.55 -13.61 -18.49
C GLY A 423 -11.86 -12.24 -18.45
N LYS A 424 -12.37 -11.31 -17.62
CA LYS A 424 -11.79 -10.01 -17.30
C LYS A 424 -12.40 -9.50 -16.01
N GLY A 425 -11.66 -8.67 -15.29
CA GLY A 425 -12.13 -7.98 -14.10
C GLY A 425 -11.01 -7.11 -13.52
N ASP A 426 -11.32 -6.37 -12.47
CA ASP A 426 -10.41 -5.44 -11.80
C ASP A 426 -10.40 -5.59 -10.26
N SER A 427 -11.16 -6.53 -9.70
CA SER A 427 -11.21 -6.77 -8.25
C SER A 427 -10.00 -7.57 -7.77
N GLY A 428 -9.15 -6.92 -6.97
CA GLY A 428 -8.04 -7.59 -6.28
C GLY A 428 -8.52 -8.69 -5.32
N ASP A 429 -9.72 -8.54 -4.75
CA ASP A 429 -10.32 -9.50 -3.82
C ASP A 429 -10.59 -10.84 -4.49
N SER A 430 -11.19 -10.79 -5.69
CA SER A 430 -11.45 -11.98 -6.51
C SER A 430 -10.15 -12.66 -6.95
N VAL A 431 -9.11 -11.88 -7.27
CA VAL A 431 -7.80 -12.44 -7.60
C VAL A 431 -7.19 -13.15 -6.40
N ARG A 432 -7.26 -12.53 -5.21
CA ARG A 432 -6.76 -13.14 -3.98
C ARG A 432 -7.48 -14.46 -3.67
N VAL A 433 -8.81 -14.50 -3.76
CA VAL A 433 -9.60 -15.73 -3.59
C VAL A 433 -9.12 -16.84 -4.55
N VAL A 434 -9.07 -16.58 -5.85
CA VAL A 434 -8.67 -17.59 -6.86
C VAL A 434 -7.26 -18.10 -6.62
N THR A 435 -6.32 -17.21 -6.27
CA THR A 435 -4.92 -17.57 -6.03
C THR A 435 -4.71 -18.35 -4.74
N ASP A 436 -5.42 -18.03 -3.65
CA ASP A 436 -5.29 -18.78 -2.39
C ASP A 436 -5.83 -20.21 -2.50
N ILE A 437 -6.91 -20.43 -3.27
CA ILE A 437 -7.44 -21.75 -3.60
C ILE A 437 -6.42 -22.53 -4.44
N ALA A 438 -5.84 -21.90 -5.46
CA ALA A 438 -4.85 -22.54 -6.31
C ALA A 438 -3.57 -22.94 -5.56
N MET A 439 -3.13 -22.15 -4.57
CA MET A 439 -2.04 -22.52 -3.67
C MET A 439 -2.38 -23.75 -2.81
N CYS A 440 -3.63 -23.90 -2.35
CA CYS A 440 -4.10 -25.10 -1.65
C CYS A 440 -4.14 -26.34 -2.57
N ILE A 441 -4.62 -26.19 -3.82
CA ILE A 441 -4.56 -27.24 -4.85
C ILE A 441 -3.10 -27.68 -5.10
N ALA A 442 -2.17 -26.72 -5.13
CA ALA A 442 -0.73 -26.96 -5.28
C ALA A 442 -0.02 -27.42 -4.00
N GLN A 443 -0.72 -27.48 -2.86
CA GLN A 443 -0.19 -27.90 -1.55
C GLN A 443 1.11 -27.17 -1.15
N THR A 444 1.19 -25.87 -1.44
CA THR A 444 2.36 -25.04 -1.10
C THR A 444 1.95 -23.71 -0.49
N SER A 445 2.69 -23.30 0.55
CA SER A 445 2.70 -21.94 1.08
C SER A 445 3.77 -21.05 0.45
N ASP A 446 4.72 -21.64 -0.28
CA ASP A 446 5.83 -20.96 -0.95
C ASP A 446 5.42 -20.54 -2.37
N ALA A 447 5.34 -19.24 -2.60
CA ALA A 447 4.96 -18.63 -3.87
C ALA A 447 6.01 -18.85 -4.97
N LYS A 448 7.31 -18.97 -4.64
CA LYS A 448 8.38 -19.14 -5.65
C LYS A 448 8.25 -20.48 -6.38
N LYS A 449 7.73 -21.52 -5.73
CA LYS A 449 7.45 -22.83 -6.36
C LYS A 449 6.39 -22.77 -7.47
N LEU A 450 5.63 -21.68 -7.55
CA LEU A 450 4.56 -21.49 -8.54
C LEU A 450 5.00 -20.60 -9.72
N ASP A 451 6.21 -20.03 -9.67
CA ASP A 451 6.76 -19.18 -10.74
C ASP A 451 7.04 -19.93 -12.04
N VAL A 452 7.29 -21.23 -11.96
CA VAL A 452 7.64 -22.07 -13.12
C VAL A 452 6.56 -23.10 -13.37
N THR A 453 6.05 -23.11 -14.60
CA THR A 453 5.17 -24.15 -15.13
C THR A 453 5.75 -24.69 -16.45
N GLU A 454 5.14 -25.74 -17.01
CA GLU A 454 5.49 -26.28 -18.34
C GLU A 454 4.26 -26.32 -19.27
N PHE A 455 3.13 -25.75 -18.82
CA PHE A 455 1.85 -25.85 -19.50
C PHE A 455 1.85 -25.10 -20.82
N TRP A 456 2.50 -23.93 -20.91
CA TRP A 456 2.43 -23.13 -22.13
C TRP A 456 3.34 -23.67 -23.23
N THR A 457 4.48 -24.24 -22.84
CA THR A 457 5.45 -24.90 -23.74
C THR A 457 5.07 -26.35 -24.09
N SER A 458 4.26 -27.04 -23.29
CA SER A 458 3.81 -28.42 -23.54
C SER A 458 2.31 -28.49 -23.84
N GLU A 459 1.89 -29.19 -24.88
CA GLU A 459 0.46 -29.48 -25.08
C GLU A 459 0.04 -30.69 -24.21
N ARG A 460 -1.05 -30.54 -23.44
CA ARG A 460 -1.61 -31.56 -22.54
C ARG A 460 -3.13 -31.47 -22.59
N GLU A 461 -3.82 -32.61 -22.67
CA GLU A 461 -5.30 -32.66 -22.76
C GLU A 461 -5.99 -32.62 -21.39
N ILE A 462 -5.35 -33.15 -20.35
CA ILE A 462 -5.90 -33.24 -18.98
C ILE A 462 -5.11 -32.28 -18.08
N LEU A 463 -5.81 -31.45 -17.30
CA LEU A 463 -5.19 -30.52 -16.36
C LEU A 463 -4.66 -31.23 -15.11
N GLY A 464 -3.34 -31.19 -14.92
CA GLY A 464 -2.70 -31.49 -13.64
C GLY A 464 -2.62 -30.26 -12.73
N THR A 465 -2.11 -30.47 -11.51
CA THR A 465 -1.95 -29.43 -10.48
C THR A 465 -1.20 -28.18 -10.97
N MET A 466 -0.07 -28.35 -11.68
CA MET A 466 0.69 -27.20 -12.19
C MET A 466 0.07 -26.57 -13.44
N ASP A 467 -0.82 -27.27 -14.13
CA ASP A 467 -1.57 -26.71 -15.27
C ASP A 467 -2.68 -25.77 -14.74
N VAL A 468 -3.30 -26.09 -13.60
CA VAL A 468 -4.17 -25.16 -12.85
C VAL A 468 -3.40 -23.91 -12.44
N VAL A 469 -2.18 -24.05 -11.89
CA VAL A 469 -1.30 -22.92 -11.54
C VAL A 469 -0.98 -22.06 -12.77
N ALA A 470 -0.68 -22.67 -13.91
CA ALA A 470 -0.37 -21.96 -15.16
C ALA A 470 -1.58 -21.17 -15.70
N LEU A 471 -2.78 -21.74 -15.61
CA LEU A 471 -4.02 -21.07 -16.00
C LEU A 471 -4.41 -19.95 -15.00
N VAL A 472 -4.16 -20.14 -13.70
CA VAL A 472 -4.37 -19.08 -12.70
C VAL A 472 -3.37 -17.92 -12.88
N LYS A 473 -2.11 -18.20 -13.26
CA LYS A 473 -1.16 -17.16 -13.72
C LYS A 473 -1.70 -16.36 -14.92
N CYS A 474 -2.34 -17.03 -15.88
CA CYS A 474 -3.02 -16.35 -16.99
C CYS A 474 -4.22 -15.52 -16.51
N PHE A 475 -5.01 -16.01 -15.54
CA PHE A 475 -6.09 -15.24 -14.93
C PHE A 475 -5.58 -13.99 -14.16
N ILE A 476 -4.48 -14.10 -13.39
CA ILE A 476 -3.81 -12.95 -12.76
C ILE A 476 -3.43 -11.91 -13.82
N LEU A 477 -2.90 -12.35 -14.96
CA LEU A 477 -2.54 -11.51 -16.10
C LEU A 477 -3.76 -10.86 -16.77
N GLU A 478 -4.85 -11.60 -16.99
CA GLU A 478 -6.13 -11.06 -17.51
C GLU A 478 -6.68 -9.94 -16.61
N TRP A 479 -6.57 -10.11 -15.29
CA TRP A 479 -7.04 -9.18 -14.25
C TRP A 479 -5.99 -8.12 -13.82
N SER A 480 -4.80 -8.14 -14.43
CA SER A 480 -3.77 -7.12 -14.22
C SER A 480 -4.17 -5.83 -14.92
N THR A 481 -3.88 -4.69 -14.31
CA THR A 481 -4.33 -3.38 -14.78
C THR A 481 -3.20 -2.65 -15.49
N ASP A 482 -3.54 -2.00 -16.60
CA ASP A 482 -2.64 -1.13 -17.35
C ASP A 482 -2.08 -0.03 -16.44
N PHE A 483 -0.80 -0.14 -16.09
CA PHE A 483 -0.15 0.93 -15.35
C PHE A 483 0.10 2.14 -16.27
N ASP A 484 0.09 3.35 -15.70
CA ASP A 484 0.32 4.57 -16.46
C ASP A 484 1.78 5.05 -16.37
N TYR A 485 2.55 4.65 -17.38
CA TYR A 485 3.96 5.01 -17.54
C TYR A 485 4.17 6.51 -17.72
N GLN A 486 3.17 7.24 -18.22
CA GLN A 486 3.30 8.67 -18.46
C GLN A 486 3.52 9.44 -17.15
N MET A 487 2.85 9.03 -16.06
CA MET A 487 3.07 9.56 -14.71
C MET A 487 4.56 9.57 -14.29
N TYR A 488 5.37 8.58 -14.70
CA TYR A 488 6.81 8.55 -14.36
C TYR A 488 7.62 9.71 -14.95
N HIS A 489 7.16 10.21 -16.11
CA HIS A 489 7.74 11.34 -16.82
C HIS A 489 7.15 12.67 -16.38
N ASP A 490 5.89 12.66 -15.94
CA ASP A 490 5.21 13.87 -15.47
C ASP A 490 5.60 14.24 -14.02
N LEU A 491 5.91 13.26 -13.16
CA LEU A 491 6.17 13.51 -11.73
C LEU A 491 7.59 13.98 -11.36
N PRO A 492 7.69 14.74 -10.25
CA PRO A 492 8.84 14.93 -9.37
C PRO A 492 10.09 14.04 -9.54
N LEU A 493 11.29 14.66 -9.64
CA LEU A 493 12.52 14.09 -9.06
C LEU A 493 12.29 13.57 -7.63
N THR A 494 11.78 14.50 -6.82
CA THR A 494 11.52 14.41 -5.39
C THR A 494 10.14 14.99 -5.10
N MET A 495 9.42 14.37 -4.17
CA MET A 495 8.06 14.68 -3.78
C MET A 495 7.98 14.65 -2.25
N GLU A 496 6.91 15.21 -1.69
CA GLU A 496 6.66 15.24 -0.24
C GLU A 496 5.50 14.30 0.09
N PHE A 497 5.72 13.28 0.93
CA PHE A 497 4.66 12.35 1.36
C PHE A 497 4.18 12.75 2.76
N ALA A 498 2.93 13.21 2.84
CA ALA A 498 2.25 13.73 4.02
C ALA A 498 1.62 12.62 4.89
#